data_AF-A0A6M0GGN9-F1
#
_entry.id   AF-A0A6M0GGN9-F1
#
_cell.length_a   1.000
_cell.length_b   1.000
_cell.length_c   1.000
_cell.angle_alpha   90.00
_cell.angle_beta   90.00
_cell.angle_gamma   90.00
#
_symmetry.space_group_name_H-M   'P 1'
#
loop_
_entity.id
_entity.type
_entity.pdbx_description
1 polymer ?
#
loop_
_entity_poly.entity_id
_entity_poly.type
_entity_poly.pdbx_seq_one_letter_code
_entity_poly.pdbx_strand_id
1 'polypeptide(L)' 'RYMDNKSYEASILSTQEFEAQWQIEQIEEAKMIAREEGKEEGIQENTIAIARSCIQQGLDIETIMAITQLSREDIEAL' A
#
# COMPACT_ATOMS: atom_id res chain seq x y z
N ARG A 1 19.22 -15.81 46.16
CA ARG A 1 20.34 -15.77 45.18
C ARG A 1 20.06 -16.58 43.91
N TYR A 2 19.77 -17.89 43.93
CA TYR A 2 19.47 -18.64 42.69
C TYR A 2 18.06 -18.34 42.12
N MET A 3 17.05 -18.21 42.99
CA MET A 3 15.67 -17.92 42.59
C MET A 3 15.49 -16.51 41.99
N ASP A 4 16.22 -15.52 42.50
CA ASP A 4 16.15 -14.13 42.01
C ASP A 4 16.71 -14.00 40.58
N ASN A 5 17.74 -14.79 40.25
CA ASN A 5 18.35 -14.80 38.93
C ASN A 5 17.40 -15.40 37.89
N LYS A 6 16.74 -16.52 38.22
CA LYS A 6 15.74 -17.15 37.34
C LYS A 6 14.54 -16.24 37.06
N SER A 7 14.11 -15.46 38.06
CA SER A 7 13.02 -14.49 37.88
C SER A 7 13.42 -13.31 37.00
N TYR A 8 14.67 -12.85 37.11
CA TYR A 8 15.21 -11.77 36.28
C TYR A 8 15.39 -12.21 34.83
N GLU A 9 15.93 -13.42 34.61
CA GLU A 9 16.04 -14.04 33.29
C GLU A 9 14.67 -14.20 32.62
N ALA A 10 13.65 -14.66 33.35
CA ALA A 10 12.29 -14.77 32.84
C ALA A 10 11.67 -13.41 32.47
N SER A 11 11.96 -12.35 33.25
CA SER A 11 11.50 -11.00 32.94
C SER A 11 12.16 -10.44 31.69
N ILE A 12 13.47 -10.64 31.50
CA ILE A 12 14.18 -10.21 30.30
C ILE A 12 13.66 -10.94 29.07
N LEU A 13 13.48 -12.27 29.19
CA LEU A 13 12.97 -13.09 28.10
C LEU A 13 11.57 -12.64 27.68
N SER A 14 10.70 -12.37 28.65
CA SER A 14 9.35 -11.85 28.39
C SER A 14 9.37 -10.48 27.70
N THR A 15 10.27 -9.57 28.08
CA THR A 15 10.43 -8.27 27.42
C THR A 15 10.94 -8.44 25.98
N GLN A 16 11.93 -9.30 25.76
CA GLN A 16 12.46 -9.59 24.42
C GLN A 16 11.42 -10.22 23.50
N GLU A 17 10.61 -11.15 24.03
CA GLU A 17 9.50 -11.77 23.30
C GLU A 17 8.45 -10.72 22.91
N PHE A 18 8.12 -9.80 23.82
CA PHE A 18 7.19 -8.71 23.54
C PHE A 18 7.73 -7.75 22.47
N GLU A 19 9.00 -7.34 22.55
CA GLU A 19 9.64 -6.50 21.53
C GLU A 19 9.68 -7.19 20.16
N ALA A 20 9.98 -8.49 20.12
CA ALA A 20 10.00 -9.27 18.89
C ALA A 20 8.60 -9.37 18.27
N GLN A 21 7.56 -9.62 19.07
CA GLN A 21 6.17 -9.63 18.60
C GLN A 21 5.76 -8.27 18.04
N TRP A 22 6.09 -7.19 18.75
CA TRP A 22 5.78 -5.84 18.31
C TRP A 22 6.49 -5.48 16.99
N GLN A 23 7.75 -5.89 16.82
CA GLN A 23 8.46 -5.71 15.54
C GLN A 23 7.82 -6.49 14.39
N ILE A 24 7.35 -7.72 14.65
CA ILE A 24 6.64 -8.52 13.64
C ILE A 24 5.35 -7.82 13.22
N GLU A 25 4.58 -7.31 14.17
CA GLU A 25 3.33 -6.57 13.92
C GLU A 25 3.59 -5.34 13.06
N GLN A 26 4.60 -4.53 13.39
CA GLN A 26 5.01 -3.36 12.60
C GLN A 26 5.42 -3.71 11.17
N ILE A 27 6.16 -4.81 10.97
CA ILE A 27 6.55 -5.28 9.64
C ILE A 27 5.34 -5.72 8.84
N GLU A 28 4.37 -6.40 9.47
CA GLU A 28 3.16 -6.85 8.80
C GLU A 28 2.26 -5.67 8.41
N GLU A 29 2.10 -4.68 9.29
CA GLU A 29 1.43 -3.42 8.98
C GLU A 29 2.09 -2.71 7.78
N ALA A 30 3.41 -2.57 7.79
CA ALA A 30 4.15 -1.94 6.70
C ALA A 30 3.97 -2.67 5.36
N LYS A 31 3.96 -4.01 5.37
CA LYS A 31 3.68 -4.82 4.18
C LYS A 31 2.26 -4.64 3.66
N MET A 32 1.28 -4.54 4.56
CA MET A 32 -0.11 -4.31 4.16
C MET A 32 -0.28 -2.94 3.51
N ILE A 33 0.31 -1.89 4.11
CA ILE A 33 0.28 -0.53 3.57
C ILE A 33 0.94 -0.52 2.17
N ALA A 34 2.16 -1.03 2.05
CA ALA A 34 2.88 -1.05 0.77
C ALA A 34 2.12 -1.83 -0.32
N ARG A 35 1.39 -2.88 0.05
CA ARG A 35 0.56 -3.64 -0.89
C ARG A 35 -0.66 -2.85 -1.34
N GLU A 36 -1.33 -2.14 -0.44
CA GLU A 36 -2.50 -1.33 -0.79
C GLU A 36 -2.09 -0.13 -1.64
N GLU A 37 -1.04 0.58 -1.25
CA GLU A 37 -0.47 1.70 -2.04
C GLU A 37 -0.07 1.23 -3.44
N GLY A 38 0.68 0.12 -3.56
CA GLY A 38 1.08 -0.39 -4.87
C GLY A 38 -0.10 -0.85 -5.75
N LYS A 39 -1.21 -1.29 -5.14
CA LYS A 39 -2.43 -1.63 -5.87
C LYS A 39 -3.14 -0.36 -6.36
N GLU A 40 -3.22 0.67 -5.52
CA GLU A 40 -3.83 1.96 -5.88
C GLU A 40 -3.04 2.65 -7.00
N GLU A 41 -1.71 2.74 -6.86
CA GLU A 41 -0.81 3.27 -7.89
C GLU A 41 -0.98 2.50 -9.22
N GLY A 42 -0.99 1.17 -9.17
CA GLY A 42 -1.17 0.35 -10.38
C GLY A 42 -2.54 0.55 -11.05
N ILE A 43 -3.61 0.75 -10.29
CA ILE A 43 -4.94 1.08 -10.84
C ILE A 43 -4.90 2.46 -11.51
N GLN A 44 -4.27 3.45 -10.88
CA GLN A 44 -4.16 4.80 -11.42
C GLN A 44 -3.33 4.83 -12.70
N GLU A 45 -2.16 4.18 -12.71
CA GLU A 45 -1.32 4.04 -13.89
C GLU A 45 -2.05 3.36 -15.04
N ASN A 46 -2.78 2.27 -14.75
CA ASN A 46 -3.56 1.58 -15.77
C ASN A 46 -4.70 2.44 -16.32
N THR A 47 -5.38 3.20 -15.47
CA THR A 47 -6.43 4.14 -15.87
C THR A 47 -5.88 5.21 -16.83
N ILE A 48 -4.71 5.77 -16.51
CA ILE A 48 -4.00 6.72 -17.36
C ILE A 48 -3.57 6.08 -18.69
N ALA A 49 -3.06 4.85 -18.66
CA ALA A 49 -2.65 4.13 -19.86
C ALA A 49 -3.82 3.87 -20.81
N ILE A 50 -4.98 3.47 -20.25
CA ILE A 50 -6.23 3.30 -21.03
C ILE A 50 -6.66 4.64 -21.64
N ALA A 51 -6.68 5.72 -20.85
CA ALA A 51 -7.05 7.05 -21.34
C ALA A 51 -6.17 7.48 -22.53
N ARG A 52 -4.85 7.33 -22.40
CA ARG A 52 -3.89 7.62 -23.49
C ARG A 52 -4.12 6.76 -24.73
N SER A 53 -4.40 5.47 -24.55
CA SER A 53 -4.73 4.58 -25.66
C SER A 53 -6.01 5.02 -26.36
N CYS A 54 -7.02 5.46 -25.62
CA CYS A 54 -8.26 5.96 -26.20
C CYS A 54 -8.06 7.26 -27.00
N ILE A 55 -7.24 8.20 -26.48
CA ILE A 55 -6.86 9.42 -27.20
C ILE A 55 -6.17 9.07 -28.52
N GLN A 56 -5.20 8.14 -28.49
CA GLN A 56 -4.50 7.69 -29.70
C GLN A 56 -5.41 7.06 -30.74
N GLN A 57 -6.48 6.40 -30.30
CA GLN A 57 -7.51 5.81 -31.17
C GLN A 57 -8.53 6.85 -31.67
N GLY A 58 -8.46 8.10 -31.21
CA GLY A 58 -9.33 9.19 -31.66
C GLY A 58 -10.74 9.14 -31.07
N LEU A 59 -10.91 8.51 -29.90
CA LEU A 59 -12.18 8.54 -29.16
C LEU A 59 -12.47 9.95 -28.62
N ASP A 60 -13.74 10.32 -28.56
CA ASP A 60 -14.16 11.60 -28.00
C ASP A 60 -14.00 11.63 -26.47
N ILE A 61 -13.84 12.84 -25.93
CA ILE A 61 -13.59 13.05 -24.50
C ILE A 61 -14.69 12.45 -23.62
N GLU A 62 -15.97 12.54 -24.02
CA GLU A 62 -17.09 12.01 -23.22
C GLU A 62 -17.02 10.47 -23.14
N THR A 63 -16.66 9.81 -24.24
CA THR A 63 -16.44 8.36 -24.26
C THR A 63 -15.25 7.96 -23.39
N ILE A 64 -14.16 8.74 -23.42
CA ILE A 64 -12.98 8.48 -22.57
C ILE A 64 -13.35 8.63 -21.09
N MET A 65 -14.06 9.70 -20.73
CA MET A 65 -14.56 9.92 -19.37
C MET A 65 -15.43 8.78 -18.88
N ALA A 66 -16.32 8.25 -19.74
CA ALA A 66 -17.18 7.12 -19.38
C ALA A 66 -16.41 5.81 -19.12
N ILE A 67 -15.28 5.60 -19.81
CA ILE A 67 -14.44 4.39 -19.68
C ILE A 67 -13.52 4.49 -18.46
N THR A 68 -12.85 5.64 -18.29
CA THR A 68 -11.75 5.80 -17.33
C THR A 68 -12.17 6.49 -16.04
N GLN A 69 -13.38 7.09 -16.02
CA GLN A 69 -13.89 7.92 -14.93
C GLN A 69 -13.00 9.12 -14.57
N LEU A 70 -12.06 9.48 -15.44
CA LEU A 70 -11.25 10.69 -15.31
C LEU A 70 -12.09 11.93 -15.58
N SER A 71 -11.71 13.04 -14.96
CA SER A 71 -12.29 14.33 -15.29
C SER A 71 -11.87 14.77 -16.69
N ARG A 72 -12.62 15.70 -17.27
CA ARG A 72 -12.26 16.30 -18.55
C ARG A 72 -10.89 16.98 -18.47
N GLU A 73 -10.65 17.69 -17.38
CA GLU A 73 -9.40 18.41 -17.12
C GLU A 73 -8.21 17.45 -17.05
N ASP A 74 -8.37 16.30 -16.40
CA ASP A 74 -7.32 15.28 -16.32
C ASP A 74 -7.02 14.72 -17.71
N ILE A 75 -8.05 14.39 -18.50
CA ILE A 75 -7.89 13.85 -19.86
C ILE A 75 -7.22 14.87 -20.79
N GLU A 76 -7.58 16.15 -20.69
CA GLU A 76 -6.98 17.24 -21.47
C GLU A 76 -5.51 17.50 -21.08
N ALA A 77 -5.08 17.09 -19.88
CA ALA A 77 -3.71 17.23 -19.39
C ALA A 77 -2.78 16.03 -19.72
N LEU A 78 -3.31 14.92 -20.26
CA LEU A 78 -2.58 13.66 -20.49
C LEU A 78 -1.64 13.62 -21.71
#